data_AF-A0A0A3YMB6-F1
#
_entry.id   AF-A0A0A3YMB6-F1
#
_cell.length_a   1.000
_cell.length_b   1.000
_cell.length_c   1.000
_cell.angle_alpha   90.00
_cell.angle_beta   90.00
_cell.angle_gamma   90.00
#
_symmetry.space_group_name_H-M   'P 1'
#
loop_
_entity.id
_entity.type
_entity.pdbx_description
1 polymer ?
#
loop_
_entity_poly.entity_id
_entity_poly.type
_entity_poly.pdbx_seq_one_letter_code
_entity_poly.pdbx_strand_id
1 'polypeptide(L)'
;MNTSSFLSKLSLVLFILAIASGTAGFCAWKYWNVIFDSLGYATADFVKLNAEKQAMKTPLNLTMYAMPVSFGCAAAGFFIASGVVALMDIAGDVKACFAVGFSRMRNKDDNHA
;
A
#
# COMPACT_ATOMS: atom_id res chain seq x y z
N MET A 1 -26.55 8.59 1.83
CA MET A 1 -25.48 7.74 2.42
C MET A 1 -24.22 8.56 2.52
N ASN A 2 -23.58 8.56 3.69
CA ASN A 2 -22.33 9.28 4.01
C ASN A 2 -21.13 8.72 3.22
N THR A 3 -21.08 8.93 1.91
CA THR A 3 -19.97 8.44 1.07
C THR A 3 -18.63 8.99 1.55
N SER A 4 -18.60 10.22 2.07
CA SER A 4 -17.39 10.82 2.64
C SER A 4 -16.86 10.08 3.88
N SER A 5 -17.75 9.69 4.80
CA SER A 5 -17.35 8.87 5.95
C SER A 5 -16.82 7.49 5.55
N PHE A 6 -17.33 6.90 4.47
CA PHE A 6 -16.85 5.60 3.98
C PHE A 6 -15.49 5.71 3.29
N LEU A 7 -15.31 6.69 2.40
CA LEU A 7 -14.05 6.90 1.68
C LEU A 7 -12.91 7.27 2.65
N SER A 8 -13.16 8.14 3.62
CA SER A 8 -12.19 8.47 4.67
C SER A 8 -11.75 7.25 5.47
N LYS A 9 -12.71 6.39 5.89
CA LYS A 9 -12.41 5.12 6.58
C LYS A 9 -11.64 4.16 5.69
N LEU A 10 -12.02 4.03 4.42
CA LEU A 10 -11.35 3.16 3.46
C LEU A 10 -9.91 3.59 3.20
N SER A 11 -9.67 4.90 3.01
CA SER A 11 -8.33 5.46 2.84
C SER A 11 -7.44 5.14 4.05
N LEU A 12 -7.96 5.30 5.27
CA LEU A 12 -7.24 4.98 6.50
C LEU A 12 -6.95 3.48 6.63
N VAL A 13 -7.90 2.60 6.30
CA VAL A 13 -7.68 1.15 6.30
C VAL A 13 -6.59 0.75 5.31
N LEU A 14 -6.62 1.29 4.08
CA LEU A 14 -5.60 1.04 3.07
C LEU A 14 -4.22 1.55 3.51
N PHE A 15 -4.16 2.70 4.17
CA PHE A 15 -2.92 3.24 4.72
C PHE A 15 -2.31 2.34 5.79
N ILE A 16 -3.13 1.84 6.72
CA ILE A 16 -2.69 0.89 7.76
C ILE A 16 -2.21 -0.42 7.11
N LEU A 17 -2.93 -0.91 6.09
CA LEU A 17 -2.52 -2.10 5.33
C LEU A 17 -1.17 -1.88 4.62
N ALA A 18 -0.92 -0.67 4.12
CA ALA A 18 0.36 -0.32 3.50
C ALA A 18 1.51 -0.41 4.51
N ILE A 19 1.31 0.13 5.72
CA ILE A 19 2.31 0.06 6.81
C ILE A 19 2.52 -1.39 7.25
N ALA A 20 1.45 -2.16 7.46
CA ALA A 20 1.53 -3.56 7.86
C ALA A 20 2.27 -4.41 6.80
N SER A 21 1.97 -4.18 5.51
CA SER A 21 2.64 -4.89 4.41
C SER A 21 4.10 -4.47 4.27
N GLY A 22 4.41 -3.18 4.42
CA GLY A 22 5.79 -2.68 4.33
C GLY A 22 6.67 -3.19 5.48
N THR A 23 6.14 -3.17 6.71
CA THR A 23 6.82 -3.74 7.88
C THR A 23 6.99 -5.26 7.75
N ALA A 24 5.98 -5.99 7.30
CA ALA A 24 6.08 -7.42 7.03
C ALA A 24 7.17 -7.73 5.98
N GLY A 25 7.21 -6.98 4.87
CA GLY A 25 8.24 -7.12 3.84
C GLY A 25 9.66 -6.84 4.36
N PHE A 26 9.83 -5.78 5.15
CA PHE A 26 11.12 -5.44 5.77
C PHE A 26 11.58 -6.49 6.79
N CYS A 27 10.67 -6.95 7.65
CA CYS A 27 10.94 -8.02 8.62
C CYS A 27 11.30 -9.33 7.92
N ALA A 28 10.57 -9.71 6.87
CA ALA A 28 10.87 -10.89 6.07
C ALA A 28 12.26 -10.78 5.43
N TRP A 29 12.58 -9.62 4.84
CA TRP A 29 13.91 -9.36 4.27
C TRP A 29 15.02 -9.52 5.31
N LYS A 30 14.86 -8.90 6.49
CA LYS A 30 15.85 -9.01 7.58
C LYS A 30 15.99 -10.43 8.12
N TYR A 31 14.87 -11.11 8.37
CA TYR A 31 14.83 -12.49 8.85
C TYR A 31 15.58 -13.44 7.92
N TRP A 32 15.29 -13.37 6.62
CA TRP A 32 15.95 -14.22 5.63
C TRP A 32 17.45 -13.90 5.54
N ASN A 33 17.85 -12.63 5.53
CA ASN A 33 19.26 -12.26 5.53
C ASN A 33 20.03 -12.84 6.75
N VAL A 34 19.45 -12.77 7.95
CA VAL A 34 20.09 -13.32 9.17
C VAL A 34 20.25 -14.84 9.08
N ILE A 35 19.23 -15.55 8.60
CA ILE A 35 19.29 -17.00 8.43
C ILE A 35 20.36 -17.39 7.41
N PHE A 36 20.44 -16.70 6.27
CA PHE A 36 21.42 -17.04 5.25
C PHE A 36 22.86 -16.73 5.65
N ASP A 37 23.07 -15.63 6.37
CA ASP A 37 24.37 -15.30 6.95
C ASP A 37 24.82 -16.39 7.95
N SER A 38 23.90 -16.88 8.79
CA SER A 38 24.17 -17.99 9.73
C SER A 38 24.50 -19.33 9.04
N LEU A 39 24.02 -19.52 7.81
CA LEU A 39 24.28 -20.69 6.99
C LEU A 39 25.57 -20.56 6.16
N GLY A 40 26.29 -19.44 6.27
CA GLY A 40 27.51 -19.17 5.52
C GLY A 40 27.27 -18.88 4.03
N TYR A 41 26.03 -18.61 3.62
CA TYR A 41 25.73 -18.17 2.26
C TYR A 41 25.74 -16.65 2.23
N ALA A 42 26.78 -16.05 1.62
CA ALA A 42 26.75 -14.62 1.36
C ALA A 42 25.59 -14.27 0.41
N THR A 43 24.99 -13.10 0.58
CA THR A 43 23.88 -12.59 -0.24
C THR A 43 24.15 -12.60 -1.76
N ALA A 44 25.43 -12.68 -2.16
CA ALA A 44 25.87 -12.78 -3.56
C ALA A 44 26.40 -14.17 -3.98
N ASP A 45 26.54 -15.15 -3.06
CA ASP A 45 27.25 -16.41 -3.33
C ASP A 45 26.40 -17.50 -4.00
N PHE A 46 25.12 -17.24 -4.27
CA PHE A 46 24.24 -18.24 -4.90
C PHE A 46 24.56 -18.52 -6.37
N VAL A 47 25.37 -17.68 -7.02
CA VAL A 47 25.94 -17.99 -8.35
C VAL A 47 26.92 -19.17 -8.25
N LYS A 48 27.55 -19.39 -7.09
CA LYS A 48 28.55 -20.45 -6.84
C LYS A 48 27.99 -21.67 -6.10
N LEU A 49 26.67 -21.81 -5.94
CA LEU A 49 26.10 -23.03 -5.37
C LEU A 49 26.38 -24.23 -6.29
N ASN A 50 27.12 -25.21 -5.77
CA ASN A 50 27.47 -26.46 -6.46
C ASN A 50 26.20 -27.22 -6.94
N ALA A 51 26.29 -27.97 -8.04
CA ALA A 51 25.17 -28.56 -8.77
C ALA A 51 24.20 -29.40 -7.88
N GLU A 52 24.72 -30.03 -6.82
CA GLU A 52 23.92 -30.82 -5.87
C GLU A 52 22.94 -29.99 -5.01
N LYS A 53 23.16 -28.68 -4.87
CA LYS A 53 22.26 -27.77 -4.11
C LYS A 53 21.33 -26.95 -5.01
N GLN A 54 21.31 -27.19 -6.34
CA GLN A 54 20.40 -26.51 -7.27
C GLN A 54 18.92 -26.66 -6.90
N ALA A 55 18.51 -27.80 -6.34
CA ALA A 55 17.14 -28.03 -5.90
C ALA A 55 16.68 -27.06 -4.80
N MET A 56 17.60 -26.61 -3.94
CA MET A 56 17.29 -25.62 -2.90
C MET A 56 17.34 -24.18 -3.42
N LYS A 57 17.93 -23.93 -4.59
CA LYS A 57 18.13 -22.58 -5.15
C LYS A 57 16.80 -21.91 -5.51
N THR A 58 15.85 -22.67 -6.06
CA THR A 58 14.53 -22.16 -6.47
C THR A 58 13.67 -21.71 -5.27
N PRO A 59 13.44 -22.53 -4.23
CA PRO A 59 12.69 -22.10 -3.05
C PRO A 59 13.42 -20.98 -2.27
N LEU A 60 14.76 -20.96 -2.27
CA LEU A 60 15.54 -19.85 -1.70
C LEU A 60 15.29 -18.52 -2.42
N ASN A 61 15.37 -18.52 -3.75
CA ASN A 61 15.20 -17.30 -4.53
C ASN A 61 13.78 -16.76 -4.39
N LEU A 62 12.80 -17.66 -4.29
CA LEU A 62 11.39 -17.32 -4.07
C LEU A 62 11.17 -16.71 -2.69
N THR A 63 11.72 -17.31 -1.63
CA THR A 63 11.52 -16.84 -0.24
C THR A 63 12.33 -15.60 0.09
N MET A 64 13.54 -15.44 -0.47
CA MET A 64 14.41 -14.31 -0.20
C MET A 64 14.05 -13.05 -1.00
N TYR A 65 13.60 -13.20 -2.25
CA TYR A 65 13.28 -12.06 -3.11
C TYR A 65 11.79 -11.92 -3.38
N ALA A 66 11.12 -12.99 -3.84
CA ALA A 66 9.72 -12.84 -4.26
C ALA A 66 8.79 -12.50 -3.07
N MET A 67 9.06 -13.06 -1.89
CA MET A 67 8.25 -12.78 -0.70
C MET A 67 8.40 -11.32 -0.22
N PRO A 68 9.61 -10.80 0.08
CA PRO A 68 9.74 -9.43 0.56
C PRO A 68 9.36 -8.39 -0.51
N VAL A 69 9.66 -8.68 -1.79
CA VAL A 69 9.29 -7.80 -2.90
C VAL A 69 7.78 -7.76 -3.10
N SER A 70 7.08 -8.90 -3.01
CA SER A 70 5.61 -8.91 -3.14
C SER A 70 4.94 -8.12 -2.01
N PHE A 71 5.43 -8.24 -0.77
CA PHE A 71 4.97 -7.41 0.35
C PHE A 71 5.28 -5.92 0.16
N GLY A 72 6.46 -5.58 -0.39
CA GLY A 72 6.83 -4.22 -0.75
C GLY A 72 5.94 -3.63 -1.85
N CYS A 73 5.66 -4.41 -2.90
CA CYS A 73 4.74 -4.03 -3.97
C CYS A 73 3.31 -3.86 -3.47
N ALA A 74 2.83 -4.76 -2.60
CA ALA A 74 1.53 -4.63 -1.96
C ALA A 74 1.45 -3.37 -1.10
N ALA A 75 2.50 -3.07 -0.32
CA ALA A 75 2.58 -1.85 0.47
C ALA A 75 2.50 -0.58 -0.40
N ALA A 76 3.25 -0.54 -1.51
CA ALA A 76 3.20 0.57 -2.45
C ALA A 76 1.80 0.71 -3.10
N GLY A 77 1.19 -0.41 -3.50
CA GLY A 77 -0.15 -0.44 -4.08
C GLY A 77 -1.21 0.08 -3.11
N PHE A 78 -1.19 -0.37 -1.85
CA PHE A 78 -2.10 0.11 -0.82
C PHE A 78 -1.88 1.59 -0.47
N PHE A 79 -0.64 2.06 -0.47
CA PHE A 79 -0.32 3.46 -0.23
C PHE A 79 -0.88 4.38 -1.34
N ILE A 80 -0.66 4.01 -2.61
CA ILE A 80 -1.20 4.74 -3.76
C ILE A 80 -2.72 4.73 -3.73
N ALA A 81 -3.33 3.56 -3.49
CA ALA A 81 -4.78 3.43 -3.41
C ALA A 81 -5.37 4.28 -2.28
N SER A 82 -4.72 4.32 -1.10
CA SER A 82 -5.10 5.18 0.01
C SER A 82 -5.11 6.66 -0.38
N GLY A 83 -4.06 7.13 -1.07
CA GLY A 83 -3.95 8.51 -1.55
C GLY A 83 -5.03 8.86 -2.58
N VAL A 84 -5.31 7.96 -3.54
CA VAL A 84 -6.37 8.18 -4.54
C VAL A 84 -7.73 8.29 -3.86
N VAL A 85 -8.04 7.40 -2.92
CA VAL A 85 -9.32 7.43 -2.18
C VAL A 85 -9.45 8.71 -1.35
N ALA A 86 -8.37 9.17 -0.71
CA ALA A 86 -8.37 10.45 0.02
C ALA A 86 -8.63 11.66 -0.90
N LEU A 87 -8.01 11.68 -2.08
CA LEU A 87 -8.25 12.76 -3.07
C LEU A 87 -9.69 12.75 -3.59
N MET A 88 -10.27 11.56 -3.81
CA MET A 88 -11.68 11.43 -4.21
C MET A 88 -12.63 11.94 -3.13
N ASP A 89 -12.30 11.71 -1.86
CA ASP A 89 -13.07 12.20 -0.71
C ASP A 89 -13.08 13.74 -0.67
N ILE A 90 -11.90 14.37 -0.74
CA ILE A 90 -11.72 15.83 -0.76
C ILE A 90 -12.46 16.45 -1.96
N ALA A 91 -12.32 15.87 -3.15
CA ALA A 91 -12.99 16.37 -4.35
C ALA A 91 -14.52 16.27 -4.24
N GLY A 92 -15.04 15.24 -3.56
CA GLY A 92 -16.46 15.09 -3.25
C GLY A 92 -16.97 16.19 -2.32
N ASP A 93 -16.25 16.45 -1.24
CA ASP A 93 -16.61 17.47 -0.24
C ASP A 93 -16.57 18.89 -0.84
N VAL A 94 -15.57 19.20 -1.67
CA VAL A 94 -15.48 20.48 -2.38
C VAL A 94 -16.69 20.67 -3.30
N LYS A 95 -17.06 19.65 -4.08
CA LYS A 95 -18.24 19.72 -4.96
C LYS A 95 -19.54 19.91 -4.17
N ALA A 96 -19.69 19.21 -3.05
CA ALA A 96 -20.85 19.36 -2.18
C ALA A 96 -20.95 20.78 -1.59
N CYS A 97 -19.83 21.35 -1.16
CA CYS A 97 -19.76 22.70 -0.62
C CYS A 97 -20.16 23.76 -1.66
N PHE A 98 -19.65 23.64 -2.89
CA PHE A 98 -20.04 24.51 -4.01
C PHE A 98 -21.54 24.38 -4.35
N ALA A 99 -22.09 23.16 -4.39
CA ALA A 99 -23.50 22.93 -4.68
C ALA A 99 -24.42 23.55 -3.62
N VAL A 100 -24.05 23.46 -2.34
CA VAL A 100 -24.78 24.08 -1.22
C VAL A 100 -24.69 25.61 -1.30
N GLY A 101 -23.50 26.16 -1.57
CA GLY A 101 -23.30 27.60 -1.74
C GLY A 101 -24.15 28.16 -2.89
N PHE A 102 -24.16 27.49 -4.04
CA PHE A 102 -24.95 27.88 -5.20
C PHE A 102 -26.46 27.80 -4.93
N SER A 103 -26.92 26.74 -4.27
CA SER A 103 -28.33 26.59 -3.89
C SER A 103 -28.80 27.67 -2.93
N ARG A 104 -27.95 28.08 -1.96
CA ARG A 104 -28.24 29.17 -1.03
C ARG A 104 -28.31 30.53 -1.70
N MET A 105 -27.45 30.79 -2.69
CA MET A 105 -27.49 32.04 -3.47
C MET A 105 -28.79 32.12 -4.28
N ARG A 106 -29.15 31.04 -4.99
CA ARG A 106 -30.39 30.99 -5.77
C ARG A 106 -31.65 31.21 -4.92
N ASN A 107 -31.74 30.56 -3.76
CA ASN A 107 -32.87 30.72 -2.84
C ASN A 107 -32.96 32.14 -2.23
N LYS A 108 -31.87 32.91 -2.26
CA LYS A 108 -31.84 34.30 -1.79
C LYS A 108 -32.39 35.23 -2.88
N ASP A 109 -32.02 34.99 -4.14
CA ASP A 109 -32.53 35.74 -5.28
C ASP A 109 -34.05 35.53 -5.46
N ASP A 110 -34.53 34.29 -5.30
CA ASP A 110 -35.96 33.95 -5.41
C ASP A 110 -36.84 34.58 -4.31
N ASN A 111 -36.28 34.97 -3.15
CA ASN A 111 -37.00 35.62 -2.06
C ASN A 111 -36.99 37.16 -2.12
N HIS A 112 -36.23 37.73 -3.05
CA HIS A 112 -36.13 39.18 -3.28
C HIS A 112 -36.81 39.63 -4.58
N ALA A 113 -37.40 38.70 -5.34
CA ALA A 113 -38.26 38.93 -6.50
C ALA A 113 -39.74 38.92 -6.09
#